data_AF-A0A9X0TXT2-F1
#
_entry.id   AF-A0A9X0TXT2-F1
#
_cell.length_a   1.000
_cell.length_b   1.000
_cell.length_c   1.000
_cell.angle_alpha   90.00
_cell.angle_beta   90.00
_cell.angle_gamma   90.00
#
_symmetry.space_group_name_H-M   'P 1'
#
loop_
_entity.id
_entity.type
_entity.pdbx_description
1 polymer ?
#
loop_
_entity_poly.entity_id
_entity_poly.type
_entity_poly.pdbx_seq_one_letter_code
_entity_poly.pdbx_strand_id
1 'polypeptide(L)'
;MKFLKLQVENFMAIASAEVELDQRGLVLIHGVNSDDSSASSNGSGKSTLMNSLMWCLYGETAHGVKGDDVLSTDHEKNCRVAVTIEDEGKRYAIIRHRKHKEFKNRLIVRGEDGDMTKGVTNGAIVIHTQRLKSDPG
;
A
#
# COMPACT_ATOMS: atom_id res chain seq x y z
N MET A 1 5.06 10.41 -11.18
CA MET A 1 4.72 9.25 -10.34
C MET A 1 3.69 8.33 -11.00
N LYS A 2 3.97 7.02 -11.02
CA LYS A 2 3.07 5.93 -11.43
C LYS A 2 3.01 4.87 -10.34
N PHE A 3 1.85 4.26 -10.15
CA PHE A 3 1.70 3.07 -9.31
C PHE A 3 1.79 1.84 -10.20
N LEU A 4 2.76 0.96 -9.93
CA LEU A 4 3.02 -0.21 -10.75
C LEU A 4 2.27 -1.43 -10.23
N LYS A 5 2.42 -1.72 -8.94
CA LYS A 5 1.90 -2.96 -8.34
C LYS A 5 1.54 -2.76 -6.87
N LEU A 6 0.45 -3.38 -6.44
CA LEU A 6 0.01 -3.43 -5.05
C LEU A 6 -0.08 -4.89 -4.60
N GLN A 7 0.52 -5.20 -3.45
CA GLN A 7 0.41 -6.48 -2.76
C GLN A 7 -0.14 -6.25 -1.36
N VAL A 8 -1.12 -7.04 -0.97
CA VAL A 8 -1.84 -6.92 0.31
C VAL A 8 -1.87 -8.29 0.96
N GLU A 9 -1.51 -8.37 2.23
CA GLU A 9 -1.58 -9.58 3.05
C GLU A 9 -2.14 -9.22 4.43
N ASN A 10 -3.14 -9.97 4.88
CA ASN A 10 -3.72 -9.88 6.22
C ASN A 10 -4.15 -8.45 6.63
N PHE A 11 -4.83 -7.74 5.73
CA PHE A 11 -5.26 -6.34 5.93
C PHE A 11 -6.79 -6.25 5.89
N MET A 12 -7.41 -5.92 7.02
CA MET A 12 -8.86 -5.91 7.22
C MET A 12 -9.50 -7.22 6.69
N ALA A 13 -10.42 -7.12 5.72
CA ALA A 13 -11.10 -8.27 5.11
C ALA A 13 -10.28 -8.98 4.00
N ILE A 14 -9.06 -8.52 3.70
CA ILE A 14 -8.21 -9.09 2.63
C ILE A 14 -7.16 -10.01 3.23
N ALA A 15 -7.30 -11.32 2.99
CA ALA A 15 -6.27 -12.31 3.32
C ALA A 15 -5.02 -12.15 2.43
N SER A 16 -5.23 -12.08 1.11
CA SER A 16 -4.20 -11.84 0.12
C SER A 16 -4.78 -11.19 -1.13
N ALA A 17 -4.08 -10.22 -1.70
CA ALA A 17 -4.37 -9.67 -3.01
C ALA A 17 -3.10 -9.18 -3.70
N GLU A 18 -3.04 -9.34 -5.02
CA GLU A 18 -1.99 -8.80 -5.87
C GLU A 18 -2.64 -8.13 -7.10
N VAL A 19 -2.31 -6.87 -7.34
CA VAL A 19 -2.92 -6.06 -8.41
C VAL A 19 -1.84 -5.30 -9.15
N GLU A 20 -1.75 -5.53 -10.46
CA GLU A 20 -0.99 -4.68 -11.39
C GLU A 20 -1.80 -3.42 -11.69
N LEU A 21 -1.23 -2.26 -11.39
CA LEU A 21 -1.88 -0.94 -11.46
C LEU A 21 -1.48 -0.13 -12.70
N ASP A 22 -0.34 -0.43 -13.33
CA ASP A 22 0.16 0.30 -14.50
C ASP A 22 -0.35 -0.29 -15.83
N GLN A 23 -0.45 0.56 -16.86
CA GLN A 23 -0.81 0.20 -18.24
C GLN A 23 -2.17 -0.50 -18.42
N ARG A 24 -3.14 -0.24 -17.52
CA ARG A 24 -4.47 -0.88 -17.58
C ARG A 24 -5.57 -0.01 -18.18
N GLY A 25 -5.32 1.28 -18.40
CA GLY A 25 -6.37 2.24 -18.80
C GLY A 25 -7.43 2.41 -17.71
N LEU A 26 -8.71 2.49 -18.09
CA LEU A 26 -9.83 2.54 -17.15
C LEU A 26 -10.15 1.12 -16.64
N VAL A 27 -10.01 0.89 -15.34
CA VAL A 27 -10.28 -0.39 -14.70
C VAL A 27 -11.49 -0.30 -13.80
N LEU A 28 -12.46 -1.20 -14.01
CA LEU A 28 -13.56 -1.41 -13.08
C LEU A 28 -13.12 -2.38 -11.97
N ILE A 29 -13.16 -1.93 -10.71
CA ILE A 29 -13.05 -2.80 -9.55
C ILE A 29 -14.47 -3.19 -9.11
N HIS A 30 -14.87 -4.40 -9.49
CA HIS A 30 -16.14 -5.00 -9.07
C HIS A 30 -15.90 -6.00 -7.94
N GLY A 31 -16.89 -6.18 -7.07
CA GLY A 31 -16.79 -7.13 -5.96
C GLY A 31 -18.12 -7.83 -5.74
N VAL A 32 -18.03 -9.08 -5.31
CA VAL A 32 -19.18 -9.95 -5.03
C VAL A 32 -19.17 -10.22 -3.53
N ASN A 33 -20.30 -9.99 -2.86
CA ASN A 33 -20.47 -10.41 -1.48
C ASN A 33 -21.31 -11.70 -1.49
N SER A 34 -20.74 -12.78 -0.98
CA SER A 34 -21.41 -14.10 -0.90
C SER A 34 -22.03 -14.37 0.48
N ASP A 35 -21.75 -13.52 1.46
CA ASP A 35 -22.15 -13.72 2.86
C ASP A 35 -23.56 -13.17 3.14
N ASP A 36 -23.98 -12.17 2.37
CA ASP A 36 -25.30 -11.53 2.50
C ASP A 36 -25.94 -11.32 1.13
N SER A 37 -26.94 -12.13 0.82
CA SER A 37 -27.69 -12.08 -0.44
C SER A 37 -28.52 -10.79 -0.62
N SER A 38 -28.70 -10.00 0.44
CA SER A 38 -29.34 -8.67 0.38
C SER A 38 -28.34 -7.54 0.10
N ALA A 39 -27.04 -7.79 0.28
CA ALA A 39 -25.96 -6.83 0.04
C ALA A 39 -25.24 -7.16 -1.29
N SER A 40 -25.72 -6.64 -2.42
CA SER A 40 -25.20 -7.00 -3.76
C SER A 40 -23.66 -7.01 -3.88
N SER A 41 -23.01 -5.93 -3.43
CA SER A 41 -21.54 -5.83 -3.39
C SER A 41 -21.02 -5.08 -2.16
N ASN A 42 -21.88 -4.54 -1.31
CA ASN A 42 -21.43 -3.89 -0.08
C ASN A 42 -20.78 -4.95 0.83
N GLY A 43 -19.69 -4.58 1.51
CA GLY A 43 -18.91 -5.54 2.29
C GLY A 43 -17.92 -6.40 1.49
N SER A 44 -17.94 -6.35 0.15
CA SER A 44 -17.07 -7.19 -0.70
C SER A 44 -15.57 -6.80 -0.73
N GLY A 45 -15.11 -5.91 0.15
CA GLY A 45 -13.69 -5.52 0.24
C GLY A 45 -13.14 -4.52 -0.80
N LYS A 46 -13.98 -3.92 -1.67
CA LYS A 46 -13.50 -2.96 -2.71
C LYS A 46 -12.75 -1.77 -2.11
N SER A 47 -13.38 -1.08 -1.16
CA SER A 47 -12.77 0.07 -0.48
C SER A 47 -11.55 -0.36 0.33
N THR A 48 -11.53 -1.59 0.83
CA THR A 48 -10.39 -2.17 1.56
C THR A 48 -9.13 -2.22 0.71
N LEU A 49 -9.26 -2.55 -0.59
CA LEU A 49 -8.13 -2.57 -1.51
C LEU A 49 -7.49 -1.18 -1.68
N MET A 50 -8.29 -0.13 -1.84
CA MET A 50 -7.74 1.24 -1.95
C MET A 50 -7.26 1.77 -0.58
N ASN A 51 -7.92 1.38 0.50
CA ASN A 51 -7.50 1.70 1.86
C ASN A 51 -6.14 1.09 2.22
N SER A 52 -5.82 -0.10 1.70
CA SER A 52 -4.50 -0.71 1.93
C SER A 52 -3.39 0.11 1.30
N LEU A 53 -3.58 0.61 0.08
CA LEU A 53 -2.64 1.53 -0.59
C LEU A 53 -2.45 2.81 0.23
N MET A 54 -3.53 3.45 0.66
CA MET A 54 -3.47 4.67 1.48
C MET A 54 -2.73 4.42 2.80
N TRP A 55 -3.07 3.33 3.50
CA TRP A 55 -2.40 2.96 4.73
C TRP A 55 -0.92 2.66 4.52
N CYS A 56 -0.55 1.99 3.42
CA CYS A 56 0.85 1.70 3.10
C CYS A 56 1.67 2.99 3.02
N LEU A 57 1.17 3.99 2.27
CA LEU A 57 1.85 5.25 2.03
C LEU A 57 1.84 6.16 3.27
N TYR A 58 0.69 6.34 3.91
CA TYR A 58 0.46 7.39 4.91
C TYR A 58 0.34 6.88 6.35
N GLY A 59 0.18 5.57 6.54
CA GLY A 59 -0.01 4.96 7.85
C GLY A 59 -1.44 5.02 8.38
N GLU A 60 -2.37 5.55 7.59
CA GLU A 60 -3.77 5.73 7.91
C GLU A 60 -4.61 5.60 6.63
N THR A 61 -5.83 5.05 6.73
CA THR A 61 -6.77 4.96 5.61
C THR A 61 -7.52 6.29 5.40
N ALA A 62 -8.28 6.41 4.30
CA ALA A 62 -9.14 7.58 4.07
C ALA A 62 -10.15 7.87 5.19
N HIS A 63 -10.47 6.85 6.01
CA HIS A 63 -11.44 6.96 7.10
C HIS A 63 -10.79 6.96 8.49
N GLY A 64 -9.47 7.16 8.58
CA GLY A 64 -8.78 7.28 9.86
C GLY A 64 -8.36 5.96 10.51
N VAL A 65 -8.48 4.82 9.80
CA VAL A 65 -8.10 3.51 10.35
C VAL A 65 -6.58 3.36 10.30
N LYS A 66 -5.96 2.99 11.43
CA LYS A 66 -4.50 2.93 11.57
C LYS A 66 -4.08 1.94 12.67
N GLY A 67 -2.78 1.76 12.85
CA GLY A 67 -2.26 0.98 13.98
C GLY A 67 -2.75 -0.47 13.97
N ASP A 68 -3.34 -0.94 15.07
CA ASP A 68 -3.90 -2.29 15.18
C ASP A 68 -5.29 -2.41 14.54
N ASP A 69 -5.98 -1.30 14.28
CA ASP A 69 -7.36 -1.28 13.76
C ASP A 69 -7.44 -1.72 12.29
N VAL A 70 -6.28 -1.90 11.64
CA VAL A 70 -6.20 -2.48 10.28
C VAL A 70 -6.21 -4.01 10.28
N LEU A 71 -6.17 -4.64 11.45
CA LEU A 71 -6.21 -6.09 11.62
C LEU A 71 -7.66 -6.56 11.80
N SER A 72 -7.93 -7.82 11.49
CA SER A 72 -9.23 -8.46 11.73
C SER A 72 -9.07 -9.69 12.63
N THR A 73 -10.19 -10.22 13.12
CA THR A 73 -10.20 -11.45 13.94
C THR A 73 -9.64 -12.66 13.18
N ASP A 74 -9.80 -12.70 11.86
CA ASP A 74 -9.23 -13.76 11.02
C ASP A 74 -7.73 -13.55 10.75
N HIS A 75 -7.24 -12.30 10.91
CA HIS A 75 -5.92 -11.85 10.50
C HIS A 75 -5.27 -10.94 11.55
N GLU A 76 -5.04 -11.47 12.75
CA GLU A 76 -4.54 -10.68 13.89
C GLU A 76 -3.04 -10.33 13.84
N LYS A 77 -2.29 -10.89 12.88
CA LYS A 77 -0.82 -10.75 12.78
C LYS A 77 -0.33 -10.92 11.35
N ASN A 78 0.94 -10.56 11.11
CA ASN A 78 1.58 -10.65 9.80
C ASN A 78 0.88 -9.84 8.70
N CYS A 79 0.36 -8.66 9.06
CA CYS A 79 -0.14 -7.71 8.08
C CYS A 79 1.04 -7.08 7.31
N ARG A 80 0.92 -7.08 5.99
CA ARG A 80 1.88 -6.46 5.07
C ARG A 80 1.12 -5.84 3.91
N VAL A 81 1.43 -4.58 3.61
CA VAL A 81 1.04 -3.95 2.35
C VAL A 81 2.28 -3.42 1.67
N ALA A 82 2.48 -3.80 0.41
CA ALA A 82 3.58 -3.34 -0.41
C ALA A 82 3.06 -2.67 -1.68
N VAL A 83 3.61 -1.51 -2.01
CA VAL A 83 3.36 -0.84 -3.28
C VAL A 83 4.68 -0.56 -3.98
N THR A 84 4.72 -0.88 -5.27
CA THR A 84 5.81 -0.49 -6.17
C THR A 84 5.37 0.73 -6.95
N ILE A 85 6.18 1.78 -6.91
CA ILE A 85 5.95 3.03 -7.65
C ILE A 85 7.15 3.36 -8.54
N GLU A 86 6.90 4.11 -9.60
CA GLU A 86 7.92 4.75 -10.43
C GLU A 86 7.76 6.26 -10.35
N ASP A 87 8.82 6.97 -10.02
CA ASP A 87 8.82 8.43 -10.03
C ASP A 87 10.12 8.96 -10.63
N GLU A 88 10.01 9.91 -11.57
CA GLU A 88 11.13 10.46 -12.33
C GLU A 88 12.10 9.40 -12.91
N GLY A 89 11.55 8.27 -13.37
CA GLY A 89 12.31 7.16 -13.95
C GLY A 89 12.97 6.21 -12.93
N LYS A 90 12.83 6.47 -11.63
CA LYS A 90 13.34 5.61 -10.54
C LYS A 90 12.23 4.78 -9.93
N ARG A 91 12.54 3.53 -9.61
CA ARG A 91 11.61 2.62 -8.93
C ARG A 91 11.82 2.56 -7.43
N TYR A 92 10.70 2.50 -6.72
CA TYR A 92 10.66 2.36 -5.27
C TYR A 92 9.69 1.27 -4.84
N ALA A 93 10.07 0.51 -3.82
CA ALA A 93 9.19 -0.40 -3.09
C ALA A 93 8.94 0.17 -1.70
N ILE A 94 7.68 0.46 -1.40
CA ILE A 94 7.22 0.95 -0.11
C ILE A 94 6.44 -0.18 0.55
N ILE A 95 6.88 -0.62 1.74
CA ILE A 95 6.35 -1.81 2.39
C ILE A 95 6.05 -1.49 3.85
N ARG A 96 4.78 -1.50 4.23
CA ARG A 96 4.33 -1.26 5.60
C ARG A 96 3.88 -2.56 6.24
N HIS A 97 4.33 -2.78 7.47
CA HIS A 97 4.01 -3.97 8.26
C HIS A 97 3.26 -3.61 9.54
N ARG A 98 2.40 -4.52 9.99
CA ARG A 98 1.79 -4.47 11.32
C ARG A 98 1.77 -5.87 11.94
N LYS A 99 2.18 -5.96 13.20
CA LYS A 99 2.31 -7.22 13.95
C LYS A 99 2.99 -8.33 13.15
N HIS A 100 3.97 -7.98 12.32
CA HIS A 100 4.67 -8.94 11.47
C HIS A 100 5.75 -9.67 12.26
N LYS A 101 5.87 -10.98 12.06
CA LYS A 101 6.82 -11.84 12.81
C LYS A 101 8.25 -11.31 12.74
N GLU A 102 8.73 -11.04 11.53
CA GLU A 102 10.09 -10.55 11.25
C GLU A 102 10.18 -9.02 11.35
N PHE A 103 9.45 -8.30 10.50
CA PHE A 103 9.54 -6.83 10.39
C PHE A 103 8.75 -6.03 11.43
N LYS A 104 8.02 -6.67 12.37
CA LYS A 104 7.24 -6.00 13.42
C LYS A 104 6.27 -4.95 12.85
N ASN A 105 6.39 -3.69 13.27
CA ASN A 105 5.55 -2.56 12.85
C ASN A 105 6.35 -1.57 11.97
N ARG A 106 7.22 -2.08 11.08
CA ARG A 106 8.12 -1.24 10.28
C ARG A 106 7.51 -0.81 8.96
N LEU A 107 7.80 0.42 8.58
CA LEU A 107 7.80 0.88 7.20
C LEU A 107 9.20 0.66 6.62
N ILE A 108 9.28 0.06 5.43
CA ILE A 108 10.51 -0.18 4.68
C ILE A 108 10.36 0.53 3.34
N VAL A 109 11.38 1.28 2.94
CA VAL A 109 11.44 1.92 1.63
C VAL A 109 12.73 1.47 0.95
N ARG A 110 12.62 0.90 -0.24
CA ARG A 110 13.77 0.47 -1.06
C ARG A 110 13.72 1.22 -2.38
N GLY A 111 14.82 1.86 -2.75
CA GLY A 111 15.03 2.39 -4.09
C GLY A 111 16.04 1.53 -4.85
N GLU A 112 16.31 1.90 -6.10
CA GLU A 112 17.37 1.29 -6.92
C GLU A 112 18.76 1.43 -6.27
N ASP A 113 18.99 2.54 -5.56
CA ASP A 113 20.24 2.86 -4.86
C ASP A 113 20.38 2.14 -3.49
N GLY A 114 19.40 1.32 -3.09
CA GLY A 114 19.42 0.52 -1.86
C GLY A 114 18.33 0.83 -0.83
N ASP A 115 18.57 0.47 0.43
CA ASP A 115 17.62 0.66 1.54
C ASP A 115 17.56 2.14 1.96
N MET A 116 16.38 2.76 1.79
CA MET A 116 16.09 4.16 2.09
C MET A 116 15.27 4.32 3.38
N THR A 117 15.07 3.24 4.15
CA THR A 117 14.20 3.22 5.33
C THR A 117 14.59 4.24 6.40
N LYS A 118 15.87 4.61 6.51
CA LYS A 118 16.35 5.58 7.51
C LYS A 118 15.89 7.03 7.25
N GLY A 119 15.39 7.35 6.06
CA GLY A 119 14.86 8.67 5.71
C GLY A 119 13.38 8.89 6.09
N VAL A 120 12.72 7.89 6.65
CA VAL A 120 11.29 7.94 6.99
C VAL A 120 11.13 8.54 8.40
N THR A 121 10.61 9.76 8.50
CA THR A 121 10.30 10.43 9.79
C THR A 121 8.79 10.58 9.96
N ASN A 122 8.28 10.27 11.17
CA ASN A 122 6.88 10.51 11.58
C ASN A 122 5.80 10.04 10.59
N GLY A 123 5.96 8.87 9.98
CA GLY A 123 4.94 8.25 9.12
C GLY A 123 4.78 8.88 7.74
N ALA A 124 5.50 9.96 7.44
CA ALA A 124 5.58 10.56 6.11
C ALA A 124 6.81 10.02 5.35
N ILE A 125 6.58 9.61 4.11
CA ILE A 125 7.67 9.25 3.19
C ILE A 125 8.08 10.54 2.47
N VAL A 126 9.27 11.04 2.78
CA VAL A 126 9.86 12.18 2.07
C VAL A 126 10.81 11.64 1.00
N ILE A 127 10.36 11.56 -0.25
CA ILE A 127 11.24 11.27 -1.39
C ILE A 127 11.84 12.61 -1.81
N HIS A 128 13.13 12.81 -1.53
CA HIS A 128 13.87 13.95 -2.06
C HIS A 128 14.24 13.67 -3.52
N THR A 129 13.56 14.32 -4.47
CA THR A 129 14.03 14.38 -5.85
C THR A 129 15.06 15.49 -5.99
N GLN A 130 16.27 15.18 -6.45
CA GLN A 130 17.18 16.21 -6.94
C GLN A 130 16.82 16.45 -8.40
N ARG A 131 16.28 17.63 -8.73
CA ARG A 131 16.29 18.08 -10.13
C ARG A 131 17.74 18.10 -10.59
N LEU A 132 18.07 17.29 -11.59
CA LEU A 132 19.28 17.50 -12.38
C LEU A 132 19.22 18.95 -12.88
N LYS A 133 20.24 19.75 -12.55
CA LYS A 133 20.40 21.08 -13.15
C LYS A 133 20.46 20.86 -14.65
N SER A 134 19.49 21.39 -15.38
CA SER A 134 19.62 21.53 -16.83
C SER A 134 20.80 22.46 -17.07
N ASP A 135 21.81 22.00 -17.81
CA ASP A 135 22.89 22.87 -18.28
C ASP A 135 22.27 24.05 -19.04
N PRO A 136 22.68 25.29 -18.74
CA PRO A 136 22.30 26.42 -19.56
C PRO A 136 23.03 26.29 -20.91
N GLY A 137 22.26 25.96 -21.95
CA GLY A 137 22.66 26.13 -23.34
C GLY A 137 22.63 27.59 -23.76
#